data_AF-A0A6M0AK50-F1
#
_entry.id   AF-A0A6M0AK50-F1
#
_cell.length_a   1.000
_cell.length_b   1.000
_cell.length_c   1.000
_cell.angle_alpha   90.00
_cell.angle_beta   90.00
_cell.angle_gamma   90.00
#
_symmetry.space_group_name_H-M   'P 1'
#
loop_
_entity.id
_entity.type
_entity.pdbx_description
1 polymer ?
#
loop_
_entity_poly.entity_id
_entity_poly.type
_entity_poly.pdbx_seq_one_letter_code
_entity_poly.pdbx_strand_id
1 'polypeptide(L)'
;AQQQQDLRWSYVVWQEGRAPFLVVELLSPGTEAEDLGQTLRSANKPPTKWQAYEQYMRIPYYVVFDRYENQLRVFQLMPTQYQEVELSEPKFWIPELELGLGVWLGKYQETQGLWLRWYDGVGNWIETSAERAEQERQRAEQERQRAKQERQRAERLAEKLRTLGINPDDL
;
A
#
# COMPACT_ATOMS: atom_id res chain seq x y z
N ALA A 1 21.36 -18.55 -12.15
CA ALA A 1 19.93 -18.72 -11.85
C ALA A 1 19.71 -18.29 -10.40
N GLN A 2 19.11 -17.13 -10.19
CA GLN A 2 18.83 -16.60 -8.85
C GLN A 2 17.77 -17.48 -8.20
N GLN A 3 18.09 -18.00 -7.00
CA GLN A 3 17.14 -18.72 -6.16
C GLN A 3 15.93 -17.83 -5.94
N GLN A 4 14.78 -18.30 -6.43
CA GLN A 4 13.48 -17.78 -6.05
C GLN A 4 13.36 -18.06 -4.54
N GLN A 5 13.63 -17.05 -3.71
CA GLN A 5 13.44 -17.13 -2.26
C GLN A 5 12.04 -17.70 -2.00
N ASP A 6 11.93 -18.68 -1.11
CA ASP A 6 10.71 -19.41 -0.76
C ASP A 6 9.51 -18.46 -0.58
N LEU A 7 8.75 -18.25 -1.65
CA LEU A 7 7.51 -17.52 -1.59
C LEU A 7 6.51 -18.41 -0.85
N ARG A 8 6.03 -17.92 0.29
CA ARG A 8 5.05 -18.64 1.09
C ARG A 8 3.70 -18.58 0.38
N TRP A 9 3.27 -19.71 -0.17
CA TRP A 9 2.03 -19.84 -0.94
C TRP A 9 0.75 -19.70 -0.11
N SER A 10 0.81 -19.93 1.20
CA SER A 10 -0.35 -19.88 2.09
C SER A 10 -0.01 -19.37 3.48
N TYR A 11 -1.00 -18.82 4.18
CA TYR A 11 -0.91 -18.51 5.61
C TYR A 11 -1.47 -19.69 6.40
N VAL A 12 -0.64 -20.35 7.21
CA VAL A 12 -1.03 -21.54 7.96
C VAL A 12 -1.10 -21.22 9.45
N VAL A 13 -2.32 -21.03 9.98
CA VAL A 13 -2.54 -20.50 11.34
C VAL A 13 -1.79 -21.26 12.43
N TRP A 14 -1.77 -22.60 12.38
CA TRP A 14 -1.08 -23.40 13.40
C TRP A 14 0.45 -23.36 13.31
N GLN A 15 1.02 -22.97 12.17
CA GLN A 15 2.45 -22.71 12.04
C GLN A 15 2.80 -21.29 12.52
N GLU A 16 1.90 -20.34 12.29
CA GLU A 16 2.10 -18.92 12.62
C GLU A 16 1.74 -18.58 14.08
N GLY A 17 0.93 -19.41 14.74
CA GLY A 17 0.51 -19.23 16.13
C GLY A 17 -0.51 -18.10 16.35
N ARG A 18 -0.97 -17.41 15.29
CA ARG A 18 -1.95 -16.33 15.37
C ARG A 18 -2.85 -16.30 14.14
N ALA A 19 -4.09 -15.86 14.32
CA ALA A 19 -4.98 -15.57 13.19
C ALA A 19 -4.55 -14.26 12.51
N PRO A 20 -4.74 -14.12 11.19
CA PRO A 20 -4.63 -12.84 10.51
C PRO A 20 -5.60 -11.82 11.11
N PHE A 21 -5.19 -10.55 11.05
CA PHE A 21 -6.04 -9.42 11.46
C PHE A 21 -6.95 -8.93 10.31
N LEU A 22 -6.44 -9.07 9.08
CA LEU A 22 -7.09 -8.63 7.85
C LEU A 22 -6.85 -9.68 6.77
N VAL A 23 -7.87 -9.93 5.96
CA VAL A 23 -7.74 -10.64 4.69
C VAL A 23 -8.24 -9.73 3.57
N VAL A 24 -7.52 -9.74 2.45
CA VAL A 24 -7.90 -9.02 1.22
C VAL A 24 -8.02 -10.05 0.10
N GLU A 25 -9.23 -10.20 -0.44
CA GLU A 25 -9.54 -11.07 -1.57
C GLU A 25 -9.67 -10.24 -2.84
N LEU A 26 -9.00 -10.66 -3.91
CA LEU A 26 -9.13 -10.05 -5.23
C LEU A 26 -10.03 -10.96 -6.07
N LEU A 27 -11.23 -10.48 -6.41
CA LEU A 27 -12.20 -11.32 -7.12
C LEU A 27 -11.71 -11.65 -8.52
N SER A 28 -11.93 -12.90 -8.89
CA SER A 28 -11.80 -13.42 -10.24
C SER A 28 -13.18 -13.85 -10.74
N PRO A 29 -13.43 -13.85 -12.07
CA PRO A 29 -14.73 -14.23 -12.59
C PRO A 29 -15.08 -15.64 -12.13
N GLY A 30 -16.21 -15.79 -11.46
CA GLY A 30 -16.73 -17.08 -11.01
C GLY A 30 -16.37 -17.51 -9.58
N THR A 31 -15.60 -16.71 -8.81
CA THR A 31 -15.38 -16.99 -7.36
C THR A 31 -16.23 -16.11 -6.42
N GLU A 32 -16.93 -15.11 -6.97
CA GLU A 32 -17.72 -14.12 -6.22
C GLU A 32 -18.64 -14.74 -5.17
N ALA A 33 -19.45 -15.74 -5.55
CA ALA A 33 -20.42 -16.35 -4.64
C ALA A 33 -19.75 -17.04 -3.44
N GLU A 34 -18.56 -17.62 -3.62
CA GLU A 34 -17.82 -18.24 -2.52
C GLU A 34 -17.15 -17.19 -1.63
N ASP A 35 -16.47 -16.22 -2.24
CA ASP A 35 -15.76 -15.14 -1.54
C ASP A 35 -16.73 -14.21 -0.81
N LEU A 36 -18.00 -14.10 -1.24
CA LEU A 36 -19.06 -13.33 -0.57
C LEU A 36 -19.93 -14.15 0.39
N GLY A 37 -19.56 -15.40 0.68
CA GLY A 37 -20.30 -16.26 1.62
C GLY A 37 -21.68 -16.69 1.14
N GLN A 38 -21.99 -16.55 -0.16
CA GLN A 38 -23.27 -16.90 -0.76
C GLN A 38 -23.35 -18.39 -1.13
N THR A 39 -22.20 -19.07 -1.19
CA THR A 39 -22.14 -20.52 -1.44
C THR A 39 -22.47 -21.31 -0.17
N LEU A 40 -23.54 -22.11 -0.24
CA LEU A 40 -23.86 -23.07 0.81
C LEU A 40 -22.84 -24.22 0.85
N ARG A 41 -22.41 -24.55 2.06
CA ARG A 41 -21.56 -25.72 2.30
C ARG A 41 -22.34 -27.02 2.10
N SER A 42 -21.79 -27.94 1.31
CA SER A 42 -22.26 -29.34 1.27
C SER A 42 -21.78 -30.11 2.51
N ALA A 43 -22.62 -30.99 3.08
CA ALA A 43 -22.38 -31.68 4.35
C ALA A 43 -20.99 -32.38 4.47
N ASN A 44 -20.44 -32.87 3.36
CA ASN A 44 -19.17 -33.61 3.32
C ASN A 44 -17.97 -32.79 2.84
N LYS A 45 -18.09 -31.46 2.75
CA LYS A 45 -17.01 -30.56 2.35
C LYS A 45 -16.47 -29.81 3.57
N PRO A 46 -15.20 -29.34 3.53
CA PRO A 46 -14.70 -28.40 4.53
C PRO A 46 -15.51 -27.10 4.53
N PRO A 47 -15.36 -26.23 5.57
CA PRO A 47 -15.94 -24.90 5.57
C PRO A 47 -15.53 -24.09 4.33
N THR A 48 -16.39 -23.18 3.87
CA THR A 48 -16.02 -22.19 2.85
C THR A 48 -14.99 -21.20 3.41
N LYS A 49 -14.30 -20.45 2.53
CA LYS A 49 -13.38 -19.38 2.98
C LYS A 49 -14.08 -18.41 3.94
N TRP A 50 -15.28 -17.96 3.59
CA TRP A 50 -16.08 -17.07 4.44
C TRP A 50 -16.30 -17.66 5.83
N GLN A 51 -16.77 -18.91 5.92
CA GLN A 51 -16.99 -19.59 7.20
C GLN A 51 -15.68 -19.75 7.99
N ALA A 52 -14.59 -20.12 7.31
CA ALA A 52 -13.26 -20.23 7.90
C ALA A 52 -12.84 -18.91 8.58
N TYR A 53 -12.95 -17.79 7.85
CA TYR A 53 -12.54 -16.46 8.31
C TYR A 53 -13.46 -15.92 9.40
N GLU A 54 -14.77 -16.02 9.21
CA GLU A 54 -15.78 -15.46 10.11
C GLU A 54 -15.93 -16.24 11.41
N GLN A 55 -16.08 -17.57 11.31
CA GLN A 55 -16.58 -18.39 12.41
C GLN A 55 -15.46 -19.04 13.20
N TYR A 56 -14.42 -19.50 12.51
CA TYR A 56 -13.32 -20.26 13.13
C TYR A 56 -12.12 -19.39 13.45
N MET A 57 -11.68 -18.57 12.49
CA MET A 57 -10.50 -17.71 12.65
C MET A 57 -10.82 -16.36 13.28
N ARG A 58 -12.10 -15.94 13.25
CA ARG A 58 -12.58 -14.67 13.80
C ARG A 58 -11.75 -13.48 13.31
N ILE A 59 -11.45 -13.44 12.01
CA ILE A 59 -10.62 -12.37 11.41
C ILE A 59 -11.41 -11.05 11.48
N PRO A 60 -10.89 -10.00 12.13
CA PRO A 60 -11.62 -8.74 12.33
C PRO A 60 -12.09 -8.05 11.04
N TYR A 61 -11.27 -8.07 9.99
CA TYR A 61 -11.59 -7.41 8.73
C TYR A 61 -11.43 -8.35 7.53
N TYR A 62 -12.45 -8.35 6.68
CA TYR A 62 -12.43 -9.05 5.40
C TYR A 62 -12.75 -8.05 4.28
N VAL A 63 -11.81 -7.85 3.37
CA VAL A 63 -11.92 -6.90 2.26
C VAL A 63 -11.99 -7.67 0.97
N VAL A 64 -12.92 -7.28 0.11
CA VAL A 64 -13.10 -7.86 -1.22
C VAL A 64 -12.97 -6.73 -2.23
N PHE A 65 -12.13 -6.93 -3.24
CA PHE A 65 -12.01 -5.99 -4.36
C PHE A 65 -12.29 -6.68 -5.68
N ASP A 66 -13.35 -6.23 -6.34
CA ASP A 66 -13.66 -6.61 -7.71
C ASP A 66 -12.88 -5.71 -8.67
N ARG A 67 -11.94 -6.29 -9.41
CA ARG A 67 -11.13 -5.55 -10.39
C ARG A 67 -11.83 -5.32 -11.75
N TYR A 68 -12.94 -6.01 -12.00
CA TYR A 68 -13.74 -5.88 -13.23
C TYR A 68 -14.80 -4.80 -13.07
N GLU A 69 -15.52 -4.84 -11.94
CA GLU A 69 -16.51 -3.82 -11.59
C GLU A 69 -15.91 -2.63 -10.84
N ASN A 70 -14.65 -2.73 -10.41
CA ASN A 70 -13.93 -1.73 -9.59
C ASN A 70 -14.63 -1.44 -8.26
N GLN A 71 -15.26 -2.47 -7.67
CA GLN A 71 -15.99 -2.36 -6.42
C GLN A 71 -15.13 -2.79 -5.23
N LEU A 72 -14.98 -1.89 -4.25
CA LEU A 72 -14.42 -2.22 -2.95
C LEU A 72 -15.57 -2.53 -1.98
N ARG A 73 -15.48 -3.68 -1.31
CA ARG A 73 -16.39 -4.09 -0.24
C ARG A 73 -15.59 -4.44 0.99
N VAL A 74 -16.07 -4.01 2.14
CA VAL A 74 -15.40 -4.21 3.42
C VAL A 74 -16.39 -4.82 4.38
N PHE A 75 -15.98 -5.86 5.06
CA PHE A 75 -16.75 -6.54 6.09
C PHE A 75 -16.00 -6.49 7.41
N GLN A 76 -16.70 -6.06 8.45
CA GLN A 76 -16.17 -6.05 9.81
C GLN A 76 -16.83 -7.16 10.62
N LEU A 77 -16.02 -7.90 11.39
CA LEU A 77 -16.53 -8.96 12.25
C LEU A 77 -17.20 -8.33 13.47
N MET A 78 -18.53 -8.42 13.50
CA MET A 78 -19.33 -8.12 14.67
C MET A 78 -19.38 -9.35 15.59
N PRO A 79 -19.95 -9.27 16.81
CA PRO A 79 -19.92 -10.39 17.76
C PRO A 79 -20.39 -11.72 17.18
N THR A 80 -21.36 -11.72 16.26
CA THR A 80 -21.91 -12.94 15.68
C THR A 80 -21.40 -13.25 14.26
N GLN A 81 -21.24 -12.24 13.41
CA GLN A 81 -20.97 -12.44 11.98
C GLN A 81 -20.32 -11.20 11.36
N TYR A 82 -19.84 -11.36 10.13
CA TYR A 82 -19.45 -10.23 9.30
C TYR A 82 -20.66 -9.34 8.99
N GLN A 83 -20.44 -8.04 9.05
CA GLN A 83 -21.36 -7.02 8.55
C GLN A 83 -20.63 -6.18 7.53
N GLU A 84 -21.28 -5.97 6.38
CA GLU A 84 -20.75 -5.09 5.34
C GLU A 84 -20.79 -3.65 5.83
N VAL A 85 -19.67 -2.95 5.65
CA VAL A 85 -19.55 -1.53 5.96
C VAL A 85 -20.04 -0.74 4.75
N GLU A 86 -20.96 0.20 4.99
CA GLU A 86 -21.36 1.16 3.97
C GLU A 86 -20.23 2.18 3.75
N LEU A 87 -19.73 2.22 2.51
CA LEU A 87 -18.61 3.07 2.13
C LEU A 87 -19.11 4.31 1.38
N SER A 88 -18.83 5.50 1.90
CA SER A 88 -19.14 6.77 1.22
C SER A 88 -18.16 7.08 0.07
N GLU A 89 -16.95 6.53 0.15
CA GLU A 89 -15.88 6.58 -0.84
C GLU A 89 -15.28 5.18 -0.94
N PRO A 90 -14.58 4.80 -2.03
CA PRO A 90 -13.92 3.51 -2.13
C PRO A 90 -12.64 3.45 -1.25
N LYS A 91 -12.79 3.75 0.04
CA LYS A 91 -11.77 3.82 1.08
C LYS A 91 -12.36 3.40 2.41
N PHE A 92 -11.57 2.73 3.23
CA PHE A 92 -11.94 2.36 4.58
C PHE A 92 -10.75 2.53 5.52
N TRP A 93 -10.97 3.23 6.63
CA TRP A 93 -9.98 3.41 7.68
C TRP A 93 -10.09 2.26 8.69
N ILE A 94 -8.96 1.63 9.02
CA ILE A 94 -8.86 0.54 10.00
C ILE A 94 -8.20 1.09 11.27
N PRO A 95 -8.99 1.46 12.30
CA PRO A 95 -8.47 2.18 13.46
C PRO A 95 -7.34 1.44 14.19
N GLU A 96 -7.45 0.12 14.34
CA GLU A 96 -6.49 -0.69 15.07
C GLU A 96 -5.13 -0.83 14.37
N LEU A 97 -5.09 -0.59 13.06
CA LEU A 97 -3.85 -0.58 12.28
C LEU A 97 -3.28 0.82 12.10
N GLU A 98 -4.04 1.87 12.43
CA GLU A 98 -3.73 3.25 12.06
C GLU A 98 -3.41 3.39 10.56
N LEU A 99 -4.15 2.62 9.74
CA LEU A 99 -3.98 2.55 8.30
C LEU A 99 -5.33 2.48 7.60
N GLY A 100 -5.41 3.10 6.44
CA GLY A 100 -6.58 3.02 5.57
C GLY A 100 -6.27 2.28 4.29
N LEU A 101 -7.24 1.51 3.79
CA LEU A 101 -7.15 0.82 2.50
C LEU A 101 -8.17 1.43 1.55
N GLY A 102 -7.78 1.72 0.32
CA GLY A 102 -8.71 2.27 -0.67
C GLY A 102 -8.29 2.06 -2.10
N VAL A 103 -9.17 2.46 -3.02
CA VAL A 103 -8.95 2.36 -4.46
C VAL A 103 -8.31 3.66 -4.95
N TRP A 104 -7.11 3.53 -5.53
CA TRP A 104 -6.32 4.61 -6.09
C TRP A 104 -6.22 4.46 -7.61
N LEU A 105 -6.53 5.53 -8.34
CA LEU A 105 -6.32 5.60 -9.78
C LEU A 105 -4.89 6.06 -10.06
N GLY A 106 -4.11 5.21 -10.71
CA GLY A 106 -2.76 5.57 -11.12
C GLY A 106 -1.99 4.46 -11.78
N LYS A 107 -0.67 4.66 -11.87
CA LYS A 107 0.26 3.75 -12.54
C LYS A 107 1.01 2.92 -11.51
N TYR A 108 0.90 1.60 -11.58
CA TYR A 108 1.70 0.67 -10.78
C TYR A 108 2.34 -0.37 -11.70
N GLN A 109 3.66 -0.58 -11.57
CA GLN A 109 4.44 -1.49 -12.43
C GLN A 109 4.08 -1.38 -13.93
N GLU A 110 4.24 -0.18 -14.50
CA GLU A 110 3.91 0.12 -15.90
C GLU A 110 2.44 0.00 -16.32
N THR A 111 1.54 -0.36 -15.41
CA THR A 111 0.12 -0.56 -15.70
C THR A 111 -0.72 0.55 -15.08
N GLN A 112 -1.45 1.28 -15.93
CA GLN A 112 -2.44 2.27 -15.49
C GLN A 112 -3.72 1.55 -15.08
N GLY A 113 -4.29 1.87 -13.93
CA GLY A 113 -5.54 1.26 -13.47
C GLY A 113 -5.99 1.74 -12.10
N LEU A 114 -7.05 1.11 -11.60
CA LEU A 114 -7.54 1.24 -10.24
C LEU A 114 -6.90 0.16 -9.38
N TRP A 115 -6.20 0.57 -8.34
CA TRP A 115 -5.40 -0.30 -7.48
C TRP A 115 -5.80 -0.15 -6.03
N LEU A 116 -5.79 -1.25 -5.27
CA LEU A 116 -5.80 -1.15 -3.83
C LEU A 116 -4.49 -0.53 -3.34
N ARG A 117 -4.60 0.48 -2.48
CA ARG A 117 -3.47 1.21 -1.94
C ARG A 117 -3.73 1.62 -0.49
N TRP A 118 -2.68 1.55 0.31
CA TRP A 118 -2.71 2.01 1.69
C TRP A 118 -2.60 3.53 1.78
N TYR A 119 -3.25 4.14 2.74
CA TYR A 119 -3.15 5.55 3.08
C TYR A 119 -2.98 5.77 4.59
N ASP A 120 -2.40 6.91 4.96
CA ASP A 120 -2.11 7.29 6.35
C ASP A 120 -3.29 8.01 7.04
N GLY A 121 -3.15 8.33 8.33
CA GLY A 121 -4.20 8.99 9.12
C GLY A 121 -4.57 10.40 8.68
N VAL A 122 -3.84 10.99 7.73
CA VAL A 122 -4.13 12.31 7.15
C VAL A 122 -4.72 12.17 5.73
N GLY A 123 -4.85 10.94 5.23
CA GLY A 123 -5.44 10.64 3.92
C GLY A 123 -4.43 10.59 2.77
N ASN A 124 -3.12 10.65 3.04
CA ASN A 124 -2.10 10.54 2.00
C ASN A 124 -1.86 9.08 1.64
N TRP A 125 -1.79 8.79 0.34
CA TRP A 125 -1.40 7.47 -0.13
C TRP A 125 0.03 7.15 0.26
N ILE A 126 0.24 5.97 0.85
CA ILE A 126 1.57 5.48 1.18
C ILE A 126 2.32 5.22 -0.12
N GLU A 127 3.50 5.82 -0.22
CA GLU A 127 4.40 5.68 -1.36
C GLU A 127 4.91 4.25 -1.49
N THR A 128 4.93 3.76 -2.73
CA THR A 128 5.68 2.57 -3.09
C THR A 128 7.18 2.84 -2.94
N SER A 129 7.97 1.77 -2.82
CA SER A 129 9.44 1.89 -2.79
C SER A 129 10.00 2.59 -4.02
N ALA A 130 9.38 2.40 -5.19
CA ALA A 130 9.77 3.05 -6.44
C ALA A 130 9.49 4.56 -6.43
N GLU A 131 8.31 4.99 -5.96
CA GLU A 131 7.97 6.42 -5.84
C GLU A 131 8.89 7.12 -4.84
N ARG A 132 9.15 6.50 -3.68
CA ARG A 132 10.08 7.06 -2.68
C ARG A 132 11.49 7.21 -3.24
N ALA A 133 12.01 6.18 -3.90
CA ALA A 133 13.33 6.23 -4.51
C ALA A 133 13.44 7.31 -5.58
N GLU A 134 12.39 7.51 -6.39
CA GLU A 134 12.36 8.58 -7.38
C GLU A 134 12.33 9.97 -6.73
N GLN A 135 11.53 10.14 -5.68
CA GLN A 135 11.47 11.39 -4.93
C GLN A 135 12.83 11.74 -4.30
N GLU A 136 13.53 10.75 -3.72
CA GLU A 136 14.88 10.92 -3.17
C GLU A 136 15.90 11.30 -4.25
N ARG A 137 15.84 10.65 -5.43
CA ARG A 137 16.69 11.01 -6.58
C ARG A 137 16.48 12.45 -7.03
N GLN A 138 15.22 12.88 -7.14
CA GLN A 138 14.89 14.25 -7.54
C GLN A 138 15.39 15.28 -6.53
N ARG A 139 15.25 14.99 -5.23
CA ARG A 139 15.78 15.85 -4.15
C ARG A 139 17.31 15.96 -4.23
N ALA A 140 18.01 14.82 -4.39
CA ALA A 140 19.46 14.79 -4.50
C ALA A 140 19.97 15.58 -5.72
N GLU A 141 19.31 15.44 -6.87
CA GLU A 141 19.69 16.19 -8.08
C GLU A 141 19.42 17.69 -7.93
N GLN A 142 18.30 18.07 -7.30
CA GLN A 142 18.01 19.46 -7.01
C GLN A 142 19.05 20.09 -6.07
N GLU A 143 19.44 19.38 -5.01
CA GLU A 143 20.46 19.83 -4.07
C GLU A 143 21.83 19.97 -4.75
N ARG A 144 22.21 18.98 -5.57
CA ARG A 144 23.44 19.03 -6.37
C ARG A 144 23.47 20.24 -7.29
N GLN A 145 22.35 20.55 -7.94
CA GLN A 145 22.25 21.70 -8.82
C GLN A 145 22.34 23.03 -8.05
N ARG A 146 21.75 23.12 -6.85
CA ARG A 146 21.89 24.29 -5.96
C ARG A 146 23.33 24.49 -5.51
N ALA A 147 23.98 23.43 -5.02
CA ALA A 147 25.39 23.47 -4.61
C ALA A 147 26.32 23.89 -5.76
N LYS A 148 26.07 23.40 -6.98
CA LYS A 148 26.83 23.82 -8.17
C LYS A 148 26.63 25.30 -8.50
N GLN A 149 25.41 25.81 -8.40
CA GLN A 149 25.12 27.24 -8.65
C GLN A 149 25.76 28.14 -7.59
N GLU A 150 25.69 27.76 -6.31
CA GLU A 150 26.34 28.49 -5.22
C GLU A 150 27.86 28.50 -5.39
N ARG A 151 28.46 27.35 -5.69
CA ARG A 151 29.89 27.26 -5.99
C ARG A 151 30.29 28.17 -7.15
N GLN A 152 29.54 28.18 -8.25
CA GLN A 152 29.81 29.09 -9.38
C GLN A 152 29.63 30.57 -9.03
N ARG A 153 28.74 30.91 -8.10
CA ARG A 153 28.57 32.29 -7.62
C ARG A 153 29.72 32.69 -6.71
N ALA A 154 30.12 31.80 -5.79
CA ALA A 154 31.26 32.00 -4.90
C ALA A 154 32.56 32.16 -5.70
N GLU A 155 32.82 31.30 -6.69
CA GLU A 155 33.98 31.41 -7.58
C GLU A 155 34.00 32.74 -8.35
N ARG A 156 32.85 33.17 -8.89
CA ARG A 156 32.74 34.48 -9.57
C ARG A 156 32.95 35.67 -8.63
N LEU A 157 32.49 35.57 -7.39
CA LEU A 157 32.66 36.62 -6.39
C LEU A 157 34.13 36.69 -5.92
N ALA A 158 34.74 35.54 -5.64
CA ALA A 158 36.14 35.42 -5.29
C ALA A 158 37.04 36.01 -6.38
N GLU A 159 36.75 35.73 -7.65
CA GLU A 159 37.50 36.32 -8.78
C GLU A 159 37.36 37.85 -8.81
N LYS A 160 36.14 38.39 -8.62
CA LYS A 160 35.94 39.84 -8.53
C LYS A 160 36.69 40.46 -7.36
N LEU A 161 36.70 39.83 -6.19
CA LEU A 161 37.45 40.31 -5.02
C LEU A 161 38.96 40.35 -5.31
N ARG A 162 39.51 39.31 -5.95
CA ARG A 162 40.92 39.27 -6.39
C ARG A 162 41.24 40.42 -7.35
N THR A 163 40.37 40.74 -8.30
CA THR A 163 40.56 41.89 -9.21
C THR A 163 40.55 43.24 -8.49
N LEU A 164 39.90 43.33 -7.33
CA LEU A 164 39.91 44.51 -6.47
C LEU A 164 41.09 44.53 -5.48
N GLY A 165 42.00 43.55 -5.54
CA GLY A 165 43.15 43.41 -4.64
C GLY A 165 42.81 42.87 -3.26
N ILE A 166 41.60 42.34 -3.06
CA ILE A 166 41.16 41.72 -1.80
C ILE A 166 41.36 40.21 -1.92
N ASN A 167 42.11 39.61 -0.99
CA ASN A 167 42.25 38.15 -0.93
C ASN A 167 40.98 37.53 -0.32
N PRO A 168 40.23 36.69 -1.06
CA PRO A 168 38.99 36.10 -0.56
C PRO A 168 39.22 35.10 0.58
N ASP A 169 40.42 34.53 0.70
CA ASP A 169 40.75 33.50 1.69
C ASP A 169 41.08 34.09 3.08
N ASP A 170 41.17 35.42 3.17
CA ASP A 170 41.45 36.18 4.41
C ASP A 170 40.17 36.76 5.06
N LEU A 171 38.97 36.46 4.50
CA LEU A 171 37.65 36.85 5.00
C LEU A 171 36.95 35.68 5.71
#